data_AF-A0A954GPY4-F1
#
_entry.id   AF-A0A954GPY4-F1
#
_cell.length_a   1.000
_cell.length_b   1.000
_cell.length_c   1.000
_cell.angle_alpha   90.00
_cell.angle_beta   90.00
_cell.angle_gamma   90.00
#
_symmetry.space_group_name_H-M   'P 1'
#
loop_
_entity.id
_entity.type
_entity.pdbx_description
1 polymer ?
#
loop_
_entity_poly.entity_id
_entity_poly.type
_entity_poly.pdbx_seq_one_letter_code
_entity_poly.pdbx_strand_id
1 'polypeptide(L)'
;MSGEPTVTEPTTPQKQECDPPQVGASGGFLLGFSKTIVNFWLDVLLLVNFVFLVWASAVLQYVFPPGIEAAGYRIWGLDVVGWENVQFNALAVLTAGITLHVMLHWSWVCGVINRQILGRTAIKKDGTDTLIGVGLIAFLLLILAIGVLLAKWGLTKSS
;
A
#
# COMPACT_ATOMS: atom_id res chain seq x y z
N MET A 1 63.56 -44.37 -39.14
CA MET A 1 63.23 -44.29 -37.70
C MET A 1 62.37 -43.04 -37.54
N SER A 2 61.16 -43.00 -38.07
CA SER A 2 59.91 -43.58 -37.53
C SER A 2 59.65 -43.13 -36.10
N GLY A 3 58.95 -42.00 -35.96
CA GLY A 3 58.33 -41.51 -34.73
C GLY A 3 56.86 -41.25 -35.01
N GLU A 4 56.01 -41.99 -34.31
CA GLU A 4 54.56 -42.13 -34.44
C GLU A 4 53.85 -41.00 -33.68
N PRO A 5 52.86 -40.28 -34.25
CA PRO A 5 52.03 -39.38 -33.48
C PRO A 5 50.83 -40.11 -32.87
N THR A 6 50.83 -40.15 -31.54
CA THR A 6 49.79 -40.64 -30.63
C THR A 6 48.41 -40.06 -30.98
N VAL A 7 47.47 -40.93 -31.33
CA VAL A 7 46.05 -40.64 -31.51
C VAL A 7 45.40 -40.57 -30.13
N THR A 8 44.90 -39.41 -29.72
CA THR A 8 44.05 -39.27 -28.53
C THR A 8 42.58 -39.53 -28.88
N GLU A 9 42.00 -40.36 -28.03
CA GLU A 9 40.67 -40.99 -28.03
C GLU A 9 39.50 -39.99 -28.07
N PRO A 10 38.41 -40.28 -28.82
CA PRO A 10 37.19 -39.48 -28.78
C PRO A 10 36.33 -39.85 -27.56
N THR A 11 36.13 -38.88 -26.66
CA THR A 11 35.27 -38.99 -25.48
C THR A 11 33.82 -39.29 -25.88
N THR A 12 33.32 -40.43 -25.43
CA THR A 12 31.94 -40.91 -25.57
C THR A 12 30.91 -39.88 -25.08
N PRO A 13 29.83 -39.59 -25.83
CA PRO A 13 28.75 -38.75 -25.34
C PRO A 13 28.02 -39.47 -24.19
N GLN A 14 28.04 -38.83 -23.02
CA GLN A 14 27.25 -39.22 -21.85
C GLN A 14 25.77 -39.29 -22.20
N LYS A 15 25.19 -40.46 -21.95
CA LYS A 15 23.77 -40.78 -22.13
C LYS A 15 22.94 -39.90 -21.18
N GLN A 16 22.22 -38.94 -21.73
CA GLN A 16 21.31 -38.07 -20.98
C GLN A 16 20.08 -38.90 -20.57
N GLU A 17 20.01 -39.23 -19.28
CA GLU A 17 18.90 -39.93 -18.64
C GLU A 17 17.63 -39.07 -18.75
N CYS A 18 16.57 -39.61 -19.36
CA CYS A 18 15.27 -38.95 -19.39
C CYS A 18 14.63 -39.06 -18.00
N ASP A 19 14.71 -37.98 -17.23
CA ASP A 19 13.91 -37.84 -16.01
C ASP A 19 12.41 -37.83 -16.35
N PRO A 20 11.56 -38.51 -15.56
CA PRO A 20 10.13 -38.55 -15.78
C PRO A 20 9.47 -37.17 -15.56
N PRO A 21 8.32 -36.91 -16.19
CA PRO A 21 7.59 -35.66 -16.00
C PRO A 21 7.12 -35.54 -14.54
N GLN A 22 7.61 -34.51 -13.85
CA GLN A 22 7.15 -34.10 -12.53
C GLN A 22 5.72 -33.55 -12.65
N VAL A 23 4.73 -34.45 -12.63
CA VAL A 23 3.31 -34.12 -12.43
C VAL A 23 3.07 -34.10 -10.92
N GLY A 24 3.05 -32.91 -10.32
CA GLY A 24 2.95 -32.77 -8.87
C GLY A 24 2.35 -31.44 -8.42
N ALA A 25 1.14 -31.54 -7.89
CA ALA A 25 0.47 -30.63 -6.97
C ALA A 25 -0.06 -29.29 -7.52
N SER A 26 -1.22 -29.41 -8.19
CA SER A 26 -2.33 -28.49 -7.99
C SER A 26 -2.63 -28.33 -6.49
N GLY A 27 -2.53 -27.12 -5.94
CA GLY A 27 -2.78 -26.88 -4.52
C GLY A 27 -2.47 -25.46 -4.07
N GLY A 28 -3.29 -24.49 -4.48
CA GLY A 28 -3.20 -23.11 -3.96
C GLY A 28 -3.99 -22.05 -4.70
N PHE A 29 -5.14 -22.37 -5.29
CA PHE A 29 -5.93 -21.45 -6.11
C PHE A 29 -6.67 -20.34 -5.33
N LEU A 30 -6.58 -20.29 -3.99
CA LEU A 30 -7.43 -19.41 -3.17
C LEU A 30 -6.74 -18.26 -2.41
N LEU A 31 -5.43 -18.00 -2.60
CA LEU A 31 -4.73 -16.88 -1.93
C LEU A 31 -4.03 -15.89 -2.89
N GLY A 32 -4.38 -15.94 -4.17
CA GLY A 32 -3.77 -15.11 -5.21
C GLY A 32 -4.76 -14.17 -5.87
N PHE A 33 -5.46 -13.31 -5.11
CA PHE A 33 -5.96 -12.09 -5.77
C PHE A 33 -4.75 -11.39 -6.36
N SER A 34 -4.72 -11.27 -7.70
CA SER A 34 -3.61 -10.63 -8.41
C SER A 34 -3.39 -9.27 -7.75
N LYS A 35 -2.21 -9.01 -7.15
CA LYS A 35 -1.94 -7.77 -6.38
C LYS A 35 -2.42 -6.52 -7.12
N THR A 36 -2.37 -6.55 -8.44
CA THR A 36 -2.91 -5.56 -9.36
C THR A 36 -4.42 -5.27 -9.19
N ILE A 37 -5.26 -6.29 -8.99
CA ILE A 37 -6.71 -6.12 -8.78
C ILE A 37 -7.00 -5.46 -7.42
N VAL A 38 -6.24 -5.83 -6.39
CA VAL A 38 -6.35 -5.22 -5.05
C VAL A 38 -5.93 -3.76 -5.10
N ASN A 39 -4.82 -3.46 -5.78
CA ASN A 39 -4.36 -2.08 -6.02
C ASN A 39 -5.41 -1.26 -6.74
N PHE A 40 -5.97 -1.80 -7.82
CA PHE A 40 -6.99 -1.09 -8.59
C PHE A 40 -8.21 -0.73 -7.73
N TRP A 41 -8.72 -1.70 -6.95
CA TRP A 41 -9.84 -1.43 -6.03
C TRP A 41 -9.49 -0.44 -4.92
N LEU A 42 -8.27 -0.51 -4.37
CA LEU A 42 -7.78 0.45 -3.38
C LEU A 42 -7.77 1.87 -3.95
N ASP A 43 -7.30 2.04 -5.18
CA ASP A 43 -7.21 3.35 -5.85
C ASP A 43 -8.60 3.91 -6.16
N VAL A 44 -9.52 3.06 -6.60
CA VAL A 44 -10.93 3.43 -6.81
C VAL A 44 -11.58 3.84 -5.49
N LEU A 45 -11.37 3.08 -4.41
CA LEU A 45 -11.88 3.43 -3.08
C LEU A 45 -11.31 4.76 -2.57
N LEU A 46 -10.02 5.01 -2.82
CA LEU A 46 -9.38 6.28 -2.49
C LEU A 46 -9.99 7.45 -3.24
N LEU A 47 -10.20 7.29 -4.54
CA LEU A 47 -10.84 8.31 -5.37
C LEU A 47 -12.27 8.60 -4.89
N VAL A 48 -13.06 7.56 -4.63
CA VAL A 48 -14.44 7.70 -4.12
C VAL A 48 -14.45 8.40 -2.77
N ASN A 49 -13.56 8.03 -1.84
CA ASN A 49 -13.48 8.68 -0.54
C ASN A 49 -13.03 10.14 -0.66
N PHE A 50 -12.09 10.45 -1.55
CA PHE A 50 -11.70 11.83 -1.83
C PHE A 50 -12.88 12.67 -2.38
N VAL A 51 -13.64 12.14 -3.34
CA VAL A 51 -14.84 12.81 -3.87
C VAL A 51 -15.87 13.03 -2.76
N PHE A 52 -16.10 12.03 -1.90
CA PHE A 52 -16.98 12.15 -0.74
C PHE A 52 -16.50 13.25 0.22
N LEU A 53 -15.20 13.34 0.50
CA LEU A 53 -14.62 14.36 1.36
C LEU A 53 -14.82 15.77 0.77
N VAL A 54 -14.59 15.95 -0.52
CA VAL A 54 -14.84 17.23 -1.23
C VAL A 54 -16.31 17.59 -1.14
N TRP A 55 -17.21 16.64 -1.38
CA TRP A 55 -18.65 16.85 -1.27
C TRP A 55 -19.06 17.23 0.17
N ALA A 56 -18.58 16.52 1.19
CA ALA A 56 -18.86 16.86 2.59
C ALA A 56 -18.32 18.25 2.97
N SER A 57 -17.15 18.62 2.45
CA SER A 57 -16.57 19.96 2.63
C SER A 57 -17.43 21.05 1.98
N ALA A 58 -17.98 20.77 0.79
CA ALA A 58 -18.91 21.67 0.12
C ALA A 58 -20.24 21.80 0.88
N VAL A 59 -20.76 20.71 1.46
CA VAL A 59 -21.96 20.77 2.32
C VAL A 59 -21.71 21.69 3.52
N LEU A 60 -20.57 21.53 4.20
CA LEU A 60 -20.18 22.37 5.33
C LEU A 60 -20.00 23.85 4.94
N GLN A 61 -19.42 24.16 3.78
CA GLN A 61 -19.21 25.55 3.34
C GLN A 61 -20.47 26.23 2.80
N TYR A 62 -21.28 25.52 2.01
CA TYR A 62 -22.34 26.15 1.23
C TYR A 62 -23.74 25.95 1.82
N VAL A 63 -23.96 24.91 2.63
CA VAL A 63 -25.30 24.62 3.14
C VAL A 63 -25.47 25.09 4.58
N PHE A 64 -24.40 25.13 5.37
CA PHE A 64 -24.45 25.74 6.69
C PHE A 64 -24.13 27.23 6.62
N PRO A 65 -24.95 28.10 7.27
CA PRO A 65 -24.66 29.52 7.33
C PRO A 65 -23.39 29.77 8.14
N PRO A 66 -22.57 30.78 7.79
CA PRO A 66 -21.35 31.08 8.53
C PRO A 66 -21.65 31.67 9.91
N GLY A 67 -20.99 31.14 10.96
CA GLY A 67 -20.98 31.73 12.30
C GLY A 67 -22.09 31.23 13.24
N ILE A 68 -22.42 32.06 14.24
CA ILE A 68 -23.35 31.76 15.34
C ILE A 68 -24.80 31.54 14.89
N GLU A 69 -25.14 31.93 13.66
CA GLU A 69 -26.47 31.68 13.07
C GLU A 69 -26.71 30.21 12.69
N ALA A 70 -25.67 29.37 12.69
CA ALA A 70 -25.82 27.93 12.50
C ALA A 70 -26.35 27.19 13.74
N ALA A 71 -26.53 27.88 14.88
CA ALA A 71 -27.04 27.29 16.11
C ALA A 71 -28.44 26.70 15.91
N GLY A 72 -28.54 25.37 15.91
CA GLY A 72 -29.79 24.64 15.70
C GLY A 72 -30.07 24.21 14.25
N TYR A 73 -29.22 24.60 13.30
CA TYR A 73 -29.35 24.15 11.90
C TYR A 73 -28.95 22.68 11.80
N ARG A 74 -29.82 21.86 11.21
CA ARG A 74 -29.60 20.41 11.05
C ARG A 74 -29.90 19.97 9.64
N ILE A 75 -28.96 19.23 9.06
CA ILE A 75 -29.09 18.63 7.74
C ILE A 75 -29.02 17.13 7.92
N TRP A 76 -30.09 16.43 7.52
CA TRP A 76 -30.24 14.99 7.68
C TRP A 76 -30.06 14.51 9.12
N GLY A 77 -30.51 15.32 10.08
CA GLY A 77 -30.44 15.02 11.51
C GLY A 77 -29.07 15.26 12.15
N LEU A 78 -28.06 15.65 11.37
CA LEU A 78 -26.73 16.05 11.87
C LEU A 78 -26.63 17.58 11.94
N ASP A 79 -26.08 18.08 13.03
CA ASP A 79 -25.66 19.47 13.17
C ASP A 79 -24.27 19.69 12.53
N VAL A 80 -23.79 20.94 12.56
CA VAL A 80 -22.47 21.31 12.02
C VAL A 80 -21.37 20.41 12.58
N VAL A 81 -21.36 20.18 13.90
CA VAL A 81 -20.36 19.35 14.59
C VAL A 81 -20.45 17.89 14.11
N GLY A 82 -21.64 17.36 13.91
CA GLY A 82 -21.86 16.03 13.34
C GLY A 82 -21.26 15.90 11.94
N TRP A 83 -21.46 16.90 11.08
CA TRP A 83 -20.87 16.93 9.73
C TRP A 83 -19.36 17.12 9.74
N GLU A 84 -18.81 17.95 10.62
CA GLU A 84 -17.36 18.09 10.84
C GLU A 84 -16.74 16.76 11.27
N ASN A 85 -17.40 16.00 12.15
CA ASN A 85 -16.96 14.66 12.54
C ASN A 85 -16.98 13.66 11.37
N VAL A 86 -18.01 13.70 10.52
CA VAL A 86 -18.06 12.87 9.30
C VAL A 86 -16.90 13.22 8.36
N GLN A 87 -16.66 14.51 8.13
CA GLN A 87 -15.54 14.99 7.31
C GLN A 87 -14.19 14.55 7.89
N PHE A 88 -14.00 14.69 9.20
CA PHE A 88 -12.78 14.26 9.88
C PHE A 88 -12.56 12.75 9.75
N ASN A 89 -13.60 11.95 9.95
CA ASN A 89 -13.50 10.49 9.79
C ASN A 89 -13.16 10.10 8.34
N ALA A 90 -13.77 10.74 7.36
CA ALA A 90 -13.45 10.52 5.95
C ALA A 90 -11.99 10.88 5.64
N LEU A 91 -11.49 11.99 6.18
CA LEU A 91 -10.09 12.41 6.06
C LEU A 91 -9.13 11.40 6.70
N ALA A 92 -9.48 10.88 7.88
CA ALA A 92 -8.69 9.85 8.56
C ALA A 92 -8.62 8.56 7.74
N VAL A 93 -9.74 8.09 7.21
CA VAL A 93 -9.80 6.91 6.32
C VAL A 93 -9.01 7.16 5.03
N LEU A 94 -9.13 8.34 4.44
CA LEU A 94 -8.39 8.72 3.23
C LEU A 94 -6.88 8.70 3.50
N THR A 95 -6.45 9.27 4.63
CA THR A 95 -5.04 9.29 5.05
C THR A 95 -4.51 7.87 5.23
N ALA A 96 -5.25 7.01 5.94
CA ALA A 96 -4.88 5.60 6.12
C ALA A 96 -4.84 4.84 4.78
N GLY A 97 -5.79 5.09 3.88
CA GLY A 97 -5.82 4.47 2.56
C GLY A 97 -4.63 4.90 1.68
N ILE A 98 -4.33 6.21 1.62
CA ILE A 98 -3.18 6.75 0.86
C ILE A 98 -1.89 6.12 1.38
N THR A 99 -1.82 6.01 2.71
CA THR A 99 -0.71 5.36 3.38
C THR A 99 -0.51 3.92 2.91
N LEU A 100 -1.59 3.12 2.90
CA LEU A 100 -1.58 1.75 2.39
C LEU A 100 -1.25 1.69 0.88
N HIS A 101 -1.76 2.62 0.08
CA HIS A 101 -1.48 2.70 -1.35
C HIS A 101 0.02 2.90 -1.62
N VAL A 102 0.63 3.85 -0.91
CA VAL A 102 2.08 4.10 -1.00
C VAL A 102 2.88 2.87 -0.59
N MET A 103 2.44 2.15 0.45
CA MET A 103 3.08 0.89 0.84
C MET A 103 3.05 -0.16 -0.28
N LEU A 104 1.90 -0.36 -0.95
CA LEU A 104 1.82 -1.33 -2.06
C LEU A 104 2.62 -0.88 -3.28
N HIS A 105 2.73 0.43 -3.50
CA HIS A 105 3.52 0.98 -4.60
C HIS A 105 5.02 1.14 -4.28
N TRP A 106 5.45 0.92 -3.04
CA TRP A 106 6.82 1.17 -2.57
C TRP A 106 7.90 0.50 -3.43
N SER A 107 7.65 -0.73 -3.88
CA SER A 107 8.58 -1.44 -4.76
C SER A 107 8.77 -0.74 -6.12
N TRP A 108 7.73 -0.11 -6.66
CA TRP A 108 7.84 0.75 -7.84
C TRP A 108 8.61 2.02 -7.50
N VAL A 109 8.34 2.66 -6.36
CA VAL A 109 9.04 3.88 -5.91
C VAL A 109 10.54 3.64 -5.81
N CYS A 110 10.98 2.55 -5.17
CA CYS A 110 12.41 2.19 -5.14
C CYS A 110 12.98 1.96 -6.55
N GLY A 111 12.19 1.40 -7.46
CA GLY A 111 12.57 1.21 -8.86
C GLY A 111 12.76 2.55 -9.60
N VAL A 112 11.85 3.50 -9.40
CA VAL A 112 11.92 4.84 -9.98
C VAL A 112 13.10 5.62 -9.40
N ILE A 113 13.27 5.63 -8.08
CA ILE A 113 14.40 6.32 -7.43
C ILE A 113 15.73 5.76 -7.92
N ASN A 114 15.89 4.43 -7.93
CA ASN A 114 17.17 3.82 -8.32
C ASN A 114 17.50 4.06 -9.80
N ARG A 115 16.48 4.04 -10.68
CA ARG A 115 16.64 4.23 -12.12
C ARG A 115 16.78 5.69 -12.53
N GLN A 116 16.00 6.58 -11.92
CA GLN A 116 15.84 7.96 -12.36
C GLN A 116 16.67 8.96 -11.56
N ILE A 117 16.97 8.66 -10.28
CA ILE A 117 17.77 9.53 -9.40
C ILE A 117 19.20 9.00 -9.26
N LEU A 118 19.38 7.70 -9.01
CA LEU A 118 20.72 7.13 -8.77
C LEU A 118 21.42 6.60 -10.03
N GLY A 119 20.70 6.47 -11.15
CA GLY A 119 21.25 5.96 -12.41
C GLY A 119 21.84 4.54 -12.32
N ARG A 120 21.52 3.77 -11.27
CA ARG A 120 22.06 2.43 -11.06
C ARG A 120 21.15 1.38 -11.69
N THR A 121 21.73 0.49 -12.48
CA THR A 121 21.05 -0.71 -13.01
C THR A 121 20.74 -1.67 -11.86
N ALA A 122 19.45 -1.91 -11.65
CA ALA A 122 18.81 -2.77 -10.64
C ALA A 122 19.74 -3.77 -9.90
N ILE A 123 20.16 -3.40 -8.68
CA ILE A 123 20.64 -4.36 -7.68
C ILE A 123 19.42 -5.13 -7.15
N LYS A 124 19.58 -6.45 -6.94
CA LYS A 124 18.56 -7.37 -6.40
C LYS A 124 17.82 -6.72 -5.22
N LYS A 125 16.49 -6.63 -5.33
CA LYS A 125 15.59 -6.16 -4.28
C LYS A 125 15.46 -7.23 -3.21
N ASP A 126 15.93 -6.96 -2.00
CA ASP A 126 15.61 -7.76 -0.82
C ASP A 126 14.25 -7.31 -0.24
N GLY A 127 13.46 -8.27 0.27
CA GLY A 127 12.16 -7.98 0.89
C GLY A 127 12.25 -7.08 2.13
N THR A 128 13.45 -6.94 2.69
CA THR A 128 13.76 -6.15 3.89
C THR A 128 13.50 -4.65 3.70
N ASP A 129 13.80 -4.09 2.53
CA ASP A 129 13.58 -2.65 2.24
C ASP A 129 12.10 -2.29 2.16
N THR A 130 11.26 -3.27 1.84
CA THR A 130 9.80 -3.11 1.81
C THR A 130 9.23 -3.20 3.22
N LEU A 131 9.78 -4.08 4.05
CA LEU A 131 9.37 -4.27 5.43
C LEU A 131 9.70 -3.04 6.31
N ILE A 132 10.85 -2.39 6.07
CA ILE A 132 11.24 -1.17 6.79
C ILE A 132 10.33 0.01 6.44
N GLY A 133 10.02 0.20 5.15
CA GLY A 133 9.08 1.25 4.70
C GLY A 133 7.68 1.05 5.29
N VAL A 134 7.17 -0.18 5.27
CA VAL A 134 5.89 -0.55 5.87
C VAL A 134 5.89 -0.33 7.38
N GLY A 135 6.96 -0.74 8.07
CA GLY A 135 7.10 -0.58 9.52
C GLY A 135 7.10 0.88 9.96
N LEU A 136 7.85 1.74 9.27
CA LEU A 136 8.01 3.15 9.63
C LEU A 136 6.70 3.93 9.46
N ILE A 137 5.98 3.65 8.38
CA ILE A 137 4.72 4.30 8.06
C ILE A 137 3.59 3.79 8.98
N ALA A 138 3.52 2.47 9.25
CA ALA A 138 2.57 1.92 10.22
C ALA A 138 2.82 2.48 11.63
N PHE A 139 4.09 2.66 11.99
CA PHE A 139 4.50 3.27 13.25
C PHE A 139 4.08 4.74 13.35
N LEU A 140 4.25 5.54 12.29
CA LEU A 140 3.78 6.93 12.25
C LEU A 140 2.25 7.05 12.41
N LEU A 141 1.49 6.19 11.71
CA LEU A 141 0.04 6.12 11.91
C LEU A 141 -0.33 5.72 13.34
N LEU A 142 0.40 4.78 13.94
CA LEU A 142 0.19 4.37 15.32
C LEU A 142 0.46 5.53 16.29
N ILE A 143 1.54 6.28 16.11
CA ILE A 143 1.86 7.45 16.93
C ILE A 143 0.72 8.47 16.87
N LEU A 144 0.22 8.75 15.67
CA LEU A 144 -0.83 9.74 15.47
C LEU A 144 -2.14 9.27 16.13
N ALA A 145 -2.51 8.00 15.97
CA ALA A 145 -3.66 7.40 16.63
C ALA A 145 -3.54 7.40 18.17
N ILE A 146 -2.36 7.05 18.69
CA ILE A 146 -2.07 7.09 20.13
C ILE A 146 -2.17 8.53 20.65
N GLY A 147 -1.64 9.52 19.92
CA GLY A 147 -1.74 10.93 20.29
C GLY A 147 -3.19 11.40 20.43
N VAL A 148 -4.06 11.02 19.50
CA VAL A 148 -5.50 11.33 19.57
C VAL A 148 -6.17 10.63 20.76
N LEU A 149 -5.84 9.36 21.01
CA LEU A 149 -6.37 8.61 22.16
C LEU A 149 -5.94 9.20 23.50
N LEU A 150 -4.67 9.61 23.62
CA LEU A 150 -4.14 10.26 24.83
C LEU A 150 -4.79 11.62 25.06
N ALA A 151 -4.97 12.43 24.00
CA ALA A 151 -5.67 13.70 24.09
C ALA A 151 -7.11 13.51 24.59
N LYS A 152 -7.82 12.50 24.05
CA LYS A 152 -9.16 12.13 24.52
C LYS A 152 -9.18 11.68 25.98
N TRP A 153 -8.22 10.84 26.39
CA TRP A 153 -8.14 10.34 27.76
C TRP A 153 -7.81 11.44 28.77
N GLY A 154 -6.95 12.39 28.40
CA GLY A 154 -6.64 13.58 29.19
C GLY A 154 -7.88 14.42 29.50
N LEU A 155 -8.74 14.63 28.51
CA LEU A 155 -10.00 15.37 28.68
C LEU A 155 -10.97 14.67 29.63
N THR A 156 -11.05 13.33 29.59
CA THR A 156 -11.93 12.56 30.49
C THR A 156 -11.47 12.54 31.94
N LYS A 157 -10.18 12.78 32.21
CA LYS A 157 -9.63 12.75 33.56
C LYS A 157 -9.72 14.11 34.29
N SER A 158 -9.99 15.18 33.54
CA SER A 158 -10.15 16.55 34.05
C SER A 158 -11.60 16.94 34.35
N SER A 159 -12.57 16.04 34.10
CA SER A 159 -13.97 16.14 34.55
C SER A 159 -14.20 15.24 35.76
#